data_AF-A0A0V0QJQ8-F1
#
_entry.id   AF-A0A0V0QJQ8-F1
#
_cell.length_a   1.000
_cell.length_b   1.000
_cell.length_c   1.000
_cell.angle_alpha   90.00
_cell.angle_beta   90.00
_cell.angle_gamma   90.00
#
_symmetry.space_group_name_H-M   'P 1'
#
loop_
_entity.id
_entity.type
_entity.pdbx_description
1 polymer ?
#
loop_
_entity_poly.entity_id
_entity_poly.type
_entity_poly.pdbx_seq_one_letter_code
_entity_poly.pdbx_strand_id
1 'polypeptide(L)'
;MLKSNNVYDQHFPYISKGIKQFKKLTNIELDLRQNDISDQGAKYISEGIKELKNITNLNLYLSDNKISDQGAKYISEGIKGLKNLTNMDLDLLFNDISDQGSKHISEGIKELNNLTNMDLNLYDNKISDQGAKYIGEGIKELQNLTNMGIELFYVNISDQAAMYLSEGIKELKNLTKMTLNLREW
;
A
#
# COMPACT_ATOMS: atom_id res chain seq x y z
N MET A 1 -0.43 12.48 12.95
CA MET A 1 -1.80 13.00 12.75
C MET A 1 -1.73 14.29 11.92
N LEU A 2 -1.98 14.17 10.61
CA LEU A 2 -2.11 15.28 9.66
C LEU A 2 -3.40 15.16 8.81
N LYS A 3 -4.34 14.29 9.21
CA LYS A 3 -5.65 14.12 8.58
C LYS A 3 -6.43 15.43 8.50
N SER A 4 -7.00 15.73 7.33
CA SER A 4 -7.87 16.89 7.10
C SER A 4 -7.27 18.25 7.49
N ASN A 5 -5.95 18.43 7.37
CA ASN A 5 -5.24 19.65 7.77
C ASN A 5 -4.82 20.54 6.59
N ASN A 6 -5.46 20.42 5.42
CA ASN A 6 -5.07 21.14 4.20
C ASN A 6 -3.58 20.95 3.87
N VAL A 7 -3.08 19.73 4.03
CA VAL A 7 -1.66 19.43 3.78
C VAL A 7 -1.47 19.23 2.28
N TYR A 8 -0.99 20.28 1.62
CA TYR A 8 -0.61 20.24 0.20
C TYR A 8 0.81 19.70 -0.01
N ASP A 9 1.11 19.32 -1.26
CA ASP A 9 2.40 18.80 -1.72
C ASP A 9 3.62 19.61 -1.23
N GLN A 10 3.50 20.94 -1.17
CA GLN A 10 4.57 21.87 -0.77
C GLN A 10 5.11 21.63 0.64
N HIS A 11 4.34 20.98 1.52
CA HIS A 11 4.76 20.70 2.90
C HIS A 11 5.60 19.42 3.00
N PHE A 12 5.47 18.48 2.07
CA PHE A 12 6.11 17.18 2.15
C PHE A 12 7.63 17.17 1.96
N PRO A 13 8.28 18.10 1.24
CA PRO A 13 9.75 18.19 1.25
C PRO A 13 10.31 18.32 2.67
N TYR A 14 9.65 19.10 3.53
CA TYR A 14 10.08 19.30 4.91
C TYR A 14 9.79 18.08 5.77
N ILE A 15 8.61 17.47 5.61
CA ILE A 15 8.25 16.22 6.30
C ILE A 15 9.24 15.11 5.93
N SER A 16 9.50 14.92 4.63
CA SER A 16 10.46 13.95 4.10
C SER A 16 11.86 14.18 4.69
N LYS A 17 12.34 15.43 4.69
CA LYS A 17 13.63 15.79 5.28
C LYS A 17 13.71 15.46 6.77
N GLY A 18 12.62 15.70 7.52
CA GLY A 18 12.51 15.37 8.93
C GLY A 18 12.53 13.86 9.18
N ILE A 19 11.67 13.11 8.48
CA ILE A 19 11.59 11.64 8.57
C ILE A 19 12.96 10.99 8.38
N LYS A 20 13.73 11.45 7.38
CA LYS A 20 15.07 10.90 7.06
C LYS A 20 16.06 10.94 8.21
N GLN A 21 15.88 11.82 9.20
CA GLN A 21 16.79 11.95 10.35
C GLN A 21 16.60 10.83 11.38
N PHE A 22 15.42 10.22 11.44
CA PHE A 22 15.07 9.27 12.49
C PHE A 22 15.49 7.83 12.15
N LYS A 23 16.80 7.62 11.97
CA LYS A 23 17.38 6.33 11.56
C LYS A 23 17.17 5.17 12.55
N LYS A 24 16.76 5.46 13.78
CA LYS A 24 16.47 4.46 14.83
C LYS A 24 14.98 4.12 14.95
N LEU A 25 14.10 4.71 14.14
CA LEU A 25 12.69 4.35 14.18
C LEU A 25 12.50 2.89 13.80
N THR A 26 11.69 2.21 14.61
CA THR A 26 11.16 0.88 14.32
C THR A 26 9.71 0.98 13.82
N ASN A 27 9.02 2.07 14.11
CA ASN A 27 7.61 2.27 13.79
C ASN A 27 7.42 3.62 13.13
N ILE A 28 6.61 3.67 12.08
CA ILE A 28 6.13 4.92 11.50
C ILE A 28 4.64 4.82 11.21
N GLU A 29 3.92 5.86 11.62
CA GLU A 29 2.51 6.03 11.29
C GLU A 29 2.32 7.43 10.71
N LEU A 30 1.81 7.49 9.48
CA LEU A 30 1.48 8.72 8.78
C LEU A 30 0.00 8.69 8.41
N ASP A 31 -0.82 9.35 9.23
CA ASP A 31 -2.21 9.63 8.90
C ASP A 31 -2.32 10.95 8.11
N LEU A 32 -2.54 10.81 6.81
CA LEU A 32 -2.55 11.84 5.78
C LEU A 32 -3.85 11.80 4.95
N ARG A 33 -4.89 11.16 5.47
CA ARG A 33 -6.18 11.02 4.81
C ARG A 33 -6.86 12.37 4.58
N GLN A 34 -7.68 12.45 3.54
CA GLN A 34 -8.54 13.60 3.24
C GLN A 34 -7.73 14.89 3.09
N ASN A 35 -6.76 14.86 2.18
CA ASN A 35 -5.93 16.00 1.82
C ASN A 35 -5.87 16.12 0.28
N ASP A 36 -5.14 17.12 -0.24
CA ASP A 36 -4.91 17.31 -1.67
C ASP A 36 -3.53 16.77 -2.10
N ILE A 37 -3.13 15.60 -1.59
CA ILE A 37 -1.82 15.01 -1.89
C ILE A 37 -1.87 14.45 -3.32
N SER A 38 -1.00 14.96 -4.19
CA SER A 38 -0.82 14.40 -5.54
C SER A 38 0.31 13.36 -5.58
N ASP A 39 0.60 12.83 -6.77
CA ASP A 39 1.77 12.00 -7.02
C ASP A 39 3.08 12.64 -6.54
N GLN A 40 3.18 13.98 -6.58
CA GLN A 40 4.37 14.70 -6.12
C GLN A 40 4.50 14.67 -4.59
N GLY A 41 3.40 14.78 -3.85
CA GLY A 41 3.39 14.57 -2.41
C GLY A 41 3.72 13.12 -2.04
N ALA A 42 3.11 12.16 -2.75
CA ALA A 42 3.43 10.73 -2.60
C ALA A 42 4.92 10.44 -2.83
N LYS A 43 5.55 11.08 -3.83
CA LYS A 43 6.99 11.01 -4.07
C LYS A 43 7.81 11.44 -2.85
N TYR A 44 7.51 12.60 -2.29
CA TYR A 44 8.26 13.11 -1.14
C TYR A 44 8.11 12.23 0.10
N ILE A 45 6.90 11.74 0.38
CA ILE A 45 6.63 10.78 1.45
C ILE A 45 7.50 9.54 1.26
N SER A 46 7.46 8.96 0.06
CA SER A 46 8.20 7.76 -0.30
C SER A 46 9.72 7.93 -0.19
N GLU A 47 10.24 9.09 -0.59
CA GLU A 47 11.65 9.44 -0.40
C GLU A 47 12.06 9.52 1.07
N GLY A 48 11.12 9.86 1.97
CA GLY A 48 11.35 9.85 3.42
C GLY A 48 11.34 8.43 3.97
N ILE A 49 10.30 7.66 3.63
CA ILE A 49 10.09 6.28 4.12
C ILE A 49 11.23 5.35 3.69
N LYS A 50 11.70 5.44 2.44
CA LYS A 50 12.75 4.54 1.91
C LYS A 50 14.05 4.55 2.72
N GLU A 51 14.28 5.61 3.47
CA GLU A 51 15.47 5.86 4.26
C GLU A 51 15.42 5.25 5.68
N LEU A 52 14.26 4.73 6.09
CA LEU A 52 13.99 4.16 7.40
C LEU A 52 14.24 2.65 7.43
N LYS A 53 15.49 2.20 7.25
CA LYS A 53 15.81 0.77 7.08
C LYS A 53 15.55 -0.13 8.29
N ASN A 54 15.31 0.45 9.47
CA ASN A 54 15.10 -0.28 10.72
C ASN A 54 13.62 -0.47 11.09
N ILE A 55 12.69 0.04 10.28
CA ILE A 55 11.27 -0.09 10.61
C ILE A 55 10.78 -1.54 10.45
N THR A 56 10.01 -1.95 11.44
CA THR A 56 9.26 -3.20 11.51
C THR A 56 7.76 -2.96 11.30
N ASN A 57 7.29 -1.72 11.54
CA ASN A 57 5.88 -1.34 11.44
C ASN A 57 5.72 -0.09 10.55
N LEU A 58 4.86 -0.18 9.54
CA LEU A 58 4.51 0.91 8.64
C LEU A 58 2.99 1.00 8.54
N ASN A 59 2.44 2.12 9.02
CA ASN A 59 1.05 2.49 8.83
C ASN A 59 1.02 3.77 7.97
N LEU A 60 0.54 3.67 6.73
CA LEU A 60 0.49 4.78 5.78
C LEU A 60 -0.94 4.96 5.30
N TYR A 61 -1.62 5.97 5.86
CA TYR A 61 -3.00 6.28 5.53
C TYR A 61 -3.08 7.48 4.58
N LEU A 62 -3.38 7.21 3.32
CA LEU A 62 -3.42 8.16 2.21
C LEU A 62 -4.79 8.18 1.52
N SER A 63 -5.82 7.71 2.21
CA SER A 63 -7.17 7.68 1.66
C SER A 63 -7.70 9.08 1.31
N ASP A 64 -8.56 9.20 0.30
CA ASP A 64 -9.20 10.44 -0.12
C ASP A 64 -8.15 11.53 -0.45
N ASN A 65 -7.36 11.25 -1.49
CA ASN A 65 -6.29 12.10 -2.04
C ASN A 65 -6.30 12.02 -3.59
N LYS A 66 -5.30 12.59 -4.26
CA LYS A 66 -5.17 12.64 -5.73
C LYS A 66 -3.99 11.80 -6.23
N ILE A 67 -3.82 10.61 -5.65
CA ILE A 67 -2.73 9.69 -6.00
C ILE A 67 -3.15 8.86 -7.21
N SER A 68 -2.38 8.95 -8.29
CA SER A 68 -2.55 8.14 -9.49
C SER A 68 -1.60 6.94 -9.50
N ASP A 69 -1.55 6.22 -10.61
CA ASP A 69 -0.56 5.16 -10.86
C ASP A 69 0.89 5.61 -10.62
N GLN A 70 1.20 6.88 -10.93
CA GLN A 70 2.55 7.42 -10.76
C GLN A 70 2.89 7.63 -9.27
N GLY A 71 1.93 8.07 -8.46
CA GLY A 71 2.06 8.15 -7.02
C GLY A 71 2.16 6.76 -6.38
N ALA A 72 1.33 5.81 -6.81
CA ALA A 72 1.41 4.40 -6.41
C ALA A 72 2.80 3.80 -6.71
N LYS A 73 3.38 4.12 -7.87
CA LYS A 73 4.76 3.75 -8.21
C LYS A 73 5.78 4.29 -7.21
N TYR A 74 5.68 5.57 -6.84
CA TYR A 74 6.59 6.15 -5.86
C TYR A 74 6.47 5.48 -4.50
N ILE A 75 5.24 5.22 -4.03
CA ILE A 75 4.98 4.51 -2.77
C ILE A 75 5.65 3.14 -2.80
N SER A 76 5.48 2.41 -3.90
CA SER A 76 6.07 1.09 -4.12
C SER A 76 7.61 1.12 -4.07
N GLU A 77 8.22 2.11 -4.74
CA GLU A 77 9.67 2.35 -4.68
C GLU A 77 10.15 2.73 -3.28
N GLY A 78 9.29 3.40 -2.50
CA GLY A 78 9.52 3.78 -1.11
C GLY A 78 9.59 2.57 -0.18
N ILE A 79 8.67 1.62 -0.34
CA ILE A 79 8.51 0.50 0.59
C ILE A 79 9.35 -0.74 0.23
N LYS A 80 9.62 -1.03 -1.05
CA LYS A 80 10.26 -2.28 -1.50
C LYS A 80 11.60 -2.62 -0.83
N GLY A 81 12.30 -1.60 -0.34
CA GLY A 81 13.59 -1.72 0.34
C GLY A 81 13.52 -1.85 1.86
N LEU A 82 12.33 -1.97 2.45
CA LEU A 82 12.10 -2.07 3.89
C LEU A 82 12.14 -3.54 4.34
N LYS A 83 13.30 -4.18 4.23
CA LYS A 83 13.45 -5.63 4.41
C LYS A 83 13.21 -6.12 5.84
N ASN A 84 13.12 -5.23 6.83
CA ASN A 84 12.81 -5.56 8.22
C ASN A 84 11.31 -5.45 8.56
N LEU A 85 10.48 -5.05 7.59
CA LEU A 85 9.06 -4.82 7.83
C LEU A 85 8.34 -6.14 8.11
N THR A 86 7.64 -6.18 9.25
CA THR A 86 6.82 -7.32 9.68
C THR A 86 5.33 -6.98 9.68
N ASN A 87 4.97 -5.70 9.82
CA ASN A 87 3.61 -5.21 9.77
C ASN A 87 3.48 -4.04 8.79
N MET A 88 2.51 -4.12 7.89
CA MET A 88 2.18 -3.06 6.94
C MET A 88 0.66 -2.86 6.91
N ASP A 89 0.25 -1.60 7.04
CA ASP A 89 -1.10 -1.13 6.79
C ASP A 89 -0.98 0.02 5.77
N LEU A 90 -1.45 -0.24 4.54
CA LEU A 90 -1.40 0.69 3.43
C LEU A 90 -2.82 1.00 2.94
N ASP A 91 -3.29 2.19 3.27
CA ASP A 91 -4.63 2.67 2.94
C ASP A 91 -4.59 3.72 1.84
N LEU A 92 -5.06 3.33 0.66
CA LEU A 92 -5.11 4.11 -0.57
C LEU A 92 -6.54 4.26 -1.11
N LEU A 93 -7.54 4.07 -0.25
CA LEU A 93 -8.97 4.22 -0.55
C LEU A 93 -9.31 5.59 -1.16
N PHE A 94 -10.26 5.67 -2.10
CA PHE A 94 -10.66 6.91 -2.80
C PHE A 94 -9.44 7.66 -3.39
N ASN A 95 -8.80 7.06 -4.39
CA ASN A 95 -7.72 7.68 -5.17
C ASN A 95 -7.92 7.37 -6.67
N ASP A 96 -6.97 7.76 -7.53
CA ASP A 96 -7.01 7.59 -8.98
C ASP A 96 -6.13 6.41 -9.46
N ILE A 97 -5.99 5.37 -8.64
CA ILE A 97 -5.13 4.20 -8.93
C ILE A 97 -5.85 3.26 -9.90
N SER A 98 -5.19 2.84 -10.96
CA SER A 98 -5.68 1.86 -11.93
C SER A 98 -5.00 0.50 -11.77
N ASP A 99 -5.23 -0.41 -12.72
CA ASP A 99 -4.49 -1.67 -12.83
C ASP A 99 -2.98 -1.48 -12.87
N GLN A 100 -2.50 -0.39 -13.48
CA GLN A 100 -1.07 -0.12 -13.59
C GLN A 100 -0.47 0.32 -12.24
N GLY A 101 -1.19 1.11 -11.46
CA GLY A 101 -0.78 1.44 -10.09
C GLY A 101 -0.85 0.21 -9.17
N SER A 102 -1.86 -0.64 -9.33
CA SER A 102 -1.94 -1.95 -8.65
C SER A 102 -0.75 -2.84 -8.97
N LYS A 103 -0.31 -2.87 -10.24
CA LYS A 103 0.93 -3.55 -10.64
C LYS A 103 2.14 -3.03 -9.89
N HIS A 104 2.30 -1.71 -9.81
CA HIS A 104 3.43 -1.13 -9.09
C HIS A 104 3.41 -1.48 -7.60
N ILE A 105 2.25 -1.36 -6.95
CA ILE A 105 2.08 -1.75 -5.54
C ILE A 105 2.49 -3.21 -5.37
N SER A 106 2.01 -4.09 -6.24
CA SER A 106 2.33 -5.53 -6.24
C SER A 106 3.84 -5.80 -6.39
N GLU A 107 4.51 -5.07 -7.29
CA GLU A 107 5.97 -5.13 -7.48
C GLU A 107 6.75 -4.64 -6.25
N GLY A 108 6.19 -3.72 -5.47
CA GLY A 108 6.79 -3.23 -4.23
C GLY A 108 6.58 -4.17 -3.05
N ILE A 109 5.36 -4.66 -2.85
CA ILE A 109 5.02 -5.52 -1.71
C ILE A 109 5.71 -6.88 -1.80
N LYS A 110 5.82 -7.48 -2.99
CA LYS A 110 6.42 -8.82 -3.18
C LYS A 110 7.86 -8.93 -2.67
N GLU A 111 8.52 -7.80 -2.45
CA GLU A 111 9.88 -7.69 -1.94
C GLU A 111 9.95 -7.73 -0.41
N LEU A 112 8.82 -7.71 0.29
CA LEU A 112 8.70 -7.63 1.75
C LEU A 112 8.61 -9.02 2.38
N ASN A 113 9.62 -9.86 2.15
CA ASN A 113 9.59 -11.29 2.51
C ASN A 113 9.45 -11.57 4.02
N ASN A 114 9.68 -10.59 4.89
CA ASN A 114 9.53 -10.74 6.35
C ASN A 114 8.14 -10.32 6.87
N LEU A 115 7.25 -9.90 5.98
CA LEU A 115 5.93 -9.43 6.36
C LEU A 115 5.08 -10.59 6.91
N THR A 116 4.56 -10.41 8.12
CA THR A 116 3.68 -11.38 8.79
C THR A 116 2.24 -10.89 8.89
N ASN A 117 2.05 -9.57 8.84
CA ASN A 117 0.75 -8.90 8.84
C ASN A 117 0.70 -7.86 7.72
N MET A 118 -0.32 -7.95 6.89
CA MET A 118 -0.57 -6.99 5.81
C MET A 118 -2.04 -6.59 5.78
N ASP A 119 -2.29 -5.30 5.70
CA ASP A 119 -3.56 -4.74 5.28
C ASP A 119 -3.32 -3.83 4.07
N LEU A 120 -4.06 -4.06 2.99
CA LEU A 120 -3.99 -3.30 1.75
C LEU A 120 -5.40 -2.86 1.36
N ASN A 121 -5.67 -1.57 1.49
CA ASN A 121 -6.94 -0.99 1.12
C ASN A 121 -6.82 -0.17 -0.16
N LEU A 122 -7.51 -0.64 -1.20
CA LEU A 122 -7.58 -0.05 -2.54
C LEU A 122 -9.02 0.20 -2.98
N TYR A 123 -9.96 0.23 -2.03
CA TYR A 123 -11.36 0.59 -2.23
C TYR A 123 -11.55 1.85 -3.08
N ASP A 124 -12.57 1.86 -3.95
CA ASP A 124 -12.96 2.99 -4.81
C ASP A 124 -11.76 3.63 -5.51
N ASN A 125 -11.13 2.79 -6.33
CA ASN A 125 -10.09 3.11 -7.29
C ASN A 125 -10.49 2.51 -8.65
N LYS A 126 -9.75 2.83 -9.71
CA LYS A 126 -10.04 2.40 -11.09
C LYS A 126 -9.45 1.02 -11.41
N ILE A 127 -9.60 0.07 -10.49
CA ILE A 127 -9.03 -1.28 -10.56
C ILE A 127 -10.02 -2.23 -11.22
N SER A 128 -9.52 -3.07 -12.12
CA SER A 128 -10.26 -4.15 -12.76
C SER A 128 -9.73 -5.53 -12.35
N ASP A 129 -10.26 -6.59 -12.97
CA ASP A 129 -9.74 -7.96 -12.84
C ASP A 129 -8.23 -8.05 -13.08
N GLN A 130 -7.69 -7.22 -13.97
CA GLN A 130 -6.27 -7.22 -14.29
C GLN A 130 -5.41 -6.63 -13.15
N GLY A 131 -5.89 -5.61 -12.45
CA GLY A 131 -5.24 -5.09 -11.26
C GLY A 131 -5.30 -6.08 -10.10
N ALA A 132 -6.45 -6.74 -9.90
CA ALA A 132 -6.60 -7.84 -8.93
C ALA A 132 -5.63 -8.99 -9.24
N LYS A 133 -5.40 -9.31 -10.52
CA LYS A 133 -4.38 -10.27 -10.94
C LYS A 133 -2.98 -9.90 -10.50
N TYR A 134 -2.57 -8.65 -10.69
CA TYR A 134 -1.26 -8.23 -10.24
C TYR A 134 -1.11 -8.32 -8.73
N ILE A 135 -2.16 -7.96 -7.97
CA ILE A 135 -2.17 -8.10 -6.52
C ILE A 135 -1.97 -9.57 -6.14
N GLY A 136 -2.73 -10.50 -6.74
CA GLY A 136 -2.55 -11.95 -6.56
C GLY A 136 -1.12 -12.42 -6.85
N GLU A 137 -0.52 -11.96 -7.95
CA GLU A 137 0.86 -12.27 -8.32
C GLU A 137 1.91 -11.71 -7.34
N GLY A 138 1.64 -10.58 -6.70
CA GLY A 138 2.53 -9.99 -5.71
C GLY A 138 2.44 -10.69 -4.34
N ILE A 139 1.22 -10.94 -3.86
CA ILE A 139 1.00 -11.50 -2.52
C ILE A 139 1.51 -12.93 -2.41
N LYS A 140 1.50 -13.72 -3.49
CA LYS A 140 1.98 -15.11 -3.46
C LYS A 140 3.45 -15.24 -3.01
N GLU A 141 4.24 -14.18 -3.15
CA GLU A 141 5.65 -14.16 -2.73
C GLU A 141 5.82 -13.94 -1.22
N LEU A 142 4.77 -13.53 -0.52
CA LEU A 142 4.78 -13.16 0.90
C LEU A 142 4.60 -14.38 1.83
N GLN A 143 5.50 -15.35 1.71
CA GLN A 143 5.40 -16.68 2.33
C GLN A 143 5.34 -16.69 3.87
N ASN A 144 5.69 -15.58 4.53
CA ASN A 144 5.64 -15.43 5.98
C ASN A 144 4.32 -14.81 6.49
N LEU A 145 3.38 -14.44 5.60
CA LEU A 145 2.10 -13.87 6.02
C LEU A 145 1.30 -14.86 6.86
N THR A 146 0.85 -14.36 8.00
CA THR A 146 -0.04 -15.06 8.93
C THR A 146 -1.41 -14.39 9.02
N ASN A 147 -1.47 -13.08 8.76
CA ASN A 147 -2.71 -12.30 8.72
C ASN A 147 -2.69 -11.39 7.47
N MET A 148 -3.79 -11.39 6.73
CA MET A 148 -3.95 -10.58 5.51
C MET A 148 -5.31 -9.90 5.47
N GLY A 149 -5.35 -8.61 5.12
CA GLY A 149 -6.51 -7.87 4.68
C GLY A 149 -6.31 -7.36 3.24
N ILE A 150 -7.30 -7.56 2.38
CA ILE A 150 -7.37 -6.92 1.06
C ILE A 150 -8.78 -6.38 0.86
N GLU A 151 -8.87 -5.07 0.68
CA GLU A 151 -10.11 -4.34 0.43
C GLU A 151 -10.10 -3.79 -1.01
N LEU A 152 -11.00 -4.30 -1.85
CA LEU A 152 -11.19 -3.90 -3.25
C LEU A 152 -12.68 -3.67 -3.55
N PHE A 153 -13.46 -3.13 -2.60
CA PHE A 153 -14.86 -2.78 -2.89
C PHE A 153 -14.97 -1.55 -3.80
N TYR A 154 -16.09 -1.46 -4.52
CA TYR A 154 -16.36 -0.38 -5.50
C TYR A 154 -15.24 -0.19 -6.52
N VAL A 155 -14.66 -1.31 -6.96
CA VAL A 155 -13.77 -1.36 -8.13
C VAL A 155 -14.41 -2.29 -9.16
N ASN A 156 -14.09 -2.12 -10.45
CA ASN A 156 -14.74 -2.83 -11.55
C ASN A 156 -14.24 -4.28 -11.69
N ILE A 157 -14.51 -5.12 -10.70
CA ILE A 157 -14.05 -6.51 -10.63
C ILE A 157 -15.21 -7.51 -10.78
N SER A 158 -14.93 -8.60 -11.45
CA SER A 158 -15.82 -9.74 -11.66
C SER A 158 -15.38 -10.96 -10.84
N ASP A 159 -16.08 -12.08 -10.98
CA ASP A 159 -15.65 -13.37 -10.42
C ASP A 159 -14.21 -13.76 -10.83
N GLN A 160 -13.73 -13.25 -11.96
CA GLN A 160 -12.37 -13.47 -12.44
C GLN A 160 -11.31 -12.83 -11.53
N ALA A 161 -11.58 -11.68 -10.91
CA ALA A 161 -10.70 -11.10 -9.90
C ALA A 161 -10.55 -12.01 -8.69
N ALA A 162 -11.67 -12.57 -8.22
CA ALA A 162 -11.66 -13.51 -7.09
C ALA A 162 -10.82 -14.75 -7.41
N MET A 163 -10.91 -15.27 -8.64
CA MET A 163 -10.05 -16.36 -9.10
C MET A 163 -8.57 -15.97 -9.03
N TYR A 164 -8.19 -14.81 -9.57
CA TYR A 164 -6.78 -14.41 -9.57
C TYR A 164 -6.21 -14.16 -8.18
N LEU A 165 -6.99 -13.56 -7.28
CA LEU A 165 -6.57 -13.38 -5.89
C LEU A 165 -6.45 -14.74 -5.20
N SER A 166 -7.38 -15.67 -5.44
CA SER A 166 -7.33 -17.02 -4.87
C SER A 166 -6.07 -17.80 -5.30
N GLU A 167 -5.61 -17.61 -6.54
CA GLU A 167 -4.39 -18.21 -7.07
C GLU A 167 -3.13 -17.72 -6.34
N GLY A 168 -3.12 -16.47 -5.86
CA GLY A 168 -2.03 -15.98 -5.03
C GLY A 168 -2.15 -16.42 -3.58
N ILE A 169 -3.36 -16.34 -3.02
CA ILE A 169 -3.64 -16.68 -1.61
C ILE A 169 -3.35 -18.15 -1.31
N LYS A 170 -3.64 -19.08 -2.23
CA LYS A 170 -3.39 -20.52 -2.02
C LYS A 170 -1.92 -20.86 -1.80
N GLU A 171 -0.99 -20.00 -2.24
CA GLU A 171 0.44 -20.18 -2.04
C GLU A 171 0.90 -19.75 -0.63
N LEU A 172 0.04 -19.08 0.14
CA LEU A 172 0.33 -18.58 1.49
C LEU A 172 0.05 -19.63 2.55
N LYS A 173 0.99 -20.55 2.72
CA LYS A 173 0.85 -21.74 3.58
C LYS A 173 0.76 -21.43 5.08
N ASN A 174 1.18 -20.24 5.50
CA ASN A 174 1.20 -19.80 6.89
C ASN A 174 0.00 -18.92 7.27
N LEU A 175 -0.91 -18.65 6.33
CA LEU A 175 -2.04 -17.76 6.55
C LEU A 175 -3.04 -18.37 7.53
N THR A 176 -3.34 -17.65 8.61
CA THR A 176 -4.27 -18.09 9.67
C THR A 176 -5.50 -17.19 9.78
N LYS A 177 -5.40 -15.94 9.32
CA LYS A 177 -6.52 -15.00 9.25
C LYS A 177 -6.49 -14.27 7.92
N MET A 178 -7.66 -14.11 7.33
CA MET A 178 -7.83 -13.42 6.07
C MET A 178 -9.13 -12.62 6.09
N THR A 179 -9.05 -11.36 5.68
CA THR A 179 -10.18 -10.53 5.26
C THR A 179 -10.02 -10.28 3.77
N LEU A 180 -11.04 -10.63 2.99
CA LEU A 180 -11.05 -10.43 1.54
C LEU A 180 -12.41 -9.88 1.13
N ASN A 181 -12.40 -8.67 0.60
CA ASN A 181 -13.58 -7.85 0.46
C ASN A 181 -13.67 -7.31 -0.98
N LEU A 182 -14.59 -7.91 -1.76
CA LEU A 182 -14.66 -7.77 -3.23
C LEU A 182 -16.05 -7.36 -3.76
N ARG A 183 -17.06 -7.14 -2.91
CA ARG A 183 -18.47 -7.00 -3.37
C ARG A 183 -18.90 -5.57 -3.70
N GLU A 184 -19.27 -5.34 -4.94
CA GLU A 184 -20.22 -4.27 -5.28
C GLU A 184 -21.61 -4.59 -4.67
N TRP A 185 -22.33 -3.59 -4.17
CA TRP A 185 -23.75 -3.70 -3.78
C TRP A 185 -24.61 -2.93 -4.79
#